data_AF-A0AAN7TGP0-F1
#
_entry.id   AF-A0AAN7TGP0-F1
#
_cell.length_a   1.000
_cell.length_b   1.000
_cell.length_c   1.000
_cell.angle_alpha   90.00
_cell.angle_beta   90.00
_cell.angle_gamma   90.00
#
_symmetry.space_group_name_H-M   'P 1'
#
loop_
_entity.id
_entity.type
_entity.pdbx_description
1 polymer ?
#
loop_
_entity_poly.entity_id
_entity_poly.type
_entity_poly.pdbx_seq_one_letter_code
_entity_poly.pdbx_strand_id
1 'polypeptide(L)'
;MFGAFKPSAPLSGGLLWKIPWRLSPPQKLRHRRRMRRVDNVVAVLDVALKRQAASAALPSSSTQSSAGNSSAASSSTPVRSSPTQNQQSRLSSTAPSPQHPRPNRSPRTGATLPISPQTHTLTAAEARREGTIKLIERWKVDMPTEPEMLPRDKYTMFDRKAKEYRKGVHKLPKWTRVSQRLNPPGF
;
A
#
# COMPACT_ATOMS: atom_id res chain seq x y z
N MET A 1 -30.61 -55.84 21.54
CA MET A 1 -29.15 -56.04 21.65
C MET A 1 -28.45 -54.96 20.84
N PHE A 2 -27.83 -54.00 21.51
CA PHE A 2 -27.00 -52.97 20.88
C PHE A 2 -25.63 -53.57 20.60
N GLY A 3 -25.34 -53.91 19.33
CA GLY A 3 -24.04 -54.42 18.90
C GLY A 3 -22.93 -53.40 19.14
N ALA A 4 -21.74 -53.90 19.51
CA ALA A 4 -20.62 -53.16 20.09
C ALA A 4 -19.97 -52.05 19.23
N PHE A 5 -20.53 -51.69 18.06
CA PHE A 5 -19.97 -50.67 17.19
C PHE A 5 -21.06 -49.83 16.54
N LYS A 6 -21.17 -48.56 16.94
CA LYS A 6 -21.91 -47.54 16.18
C LYS A 6 -21.12 -47.30 14.88
N PRO A 7 -21.66 -47.54 13.68
CA PRO A 7 -20.98 -47.13 12.45
C PRO A 7 -20.77 -45.61 12.52
N SER A 8 -19.53 -45.16 12.44
CA SER A 8 -19.25 -43.74 12.29
C SER A 8 -19.85 -43.27 10.96
N ALA A 9 -20.49 -42.11 10.95
CA ALA A 9 -20.98 -41.52 9.70
C ALA A 9 -19.79 -41.40 8.73
N PRO A 10 -19.91 -41.85 7.46
CA PRO A 10 -18.84 -41.69 6.50
C PRO A 10 -18.51 -40.21 6.42
N LEU A 11 -17.26 -39.86 6.75
CA LEU A 11 -16.76 -38.49 6.62
C LEU A 11 -17.00 -38.07 5.17
N SER A 12 -17.99 -37.18 4.97
CA SER A 12 -18.39 -36.65 3.66
C SER A 12 -17.35 -35.64 3.15
N GLY A 13 -16.07 -36.02 3.21
CA GLY A 13 -14.90 -35.25 2.81
C GLY A 13 -14.21 -35.82 1.56
N GLY A 14 -14.93 -36.60 0.74
CA GLY A 14 -14.38 -37.23 -0.45
C GLY A 14 -14.04 -36.27 -1.61
N LEU A 15 -14.54 -35.03 -1.57
CA LEU A 15 -14.25 -34.04 -2.62
C LEU A 15 -12.91 -33.35 -2.36
N LEU A 16 -11.90 -33.71 -3.16
CA LEU A 16 -10.55 -33.15 -3.06
C LEU A 16 -10.46 -31.76 -3.70
N TRP A 17 -10.58 -30.71 -2.89
CA TRP A 17 -10.28 -29.34 -3.29
C TRP A 17 -8.77 -29.08 -3.16
N LYS A 18 -7.99 -29.37 -4.21
CA LYS A 18 -6.52 -29.22 -4.23
C LYS A 18 -6.09 -27.76 -4.26
N ILE A 19 -6.14 -27.09 -3.10
CA ILE A 19 -5.72 -25.71 -2.90
C ILE A 19 -4.57 -25.68 -1.87
N PRO A 20 -3.31 -25.40 -2.29
CA PRO A 20 -2.16 -25.43 -1.38
C PRO A 20 -2.32 -24.42 -0.24
N TRP A 21 -1.69 -24.67 0.91
CA TRP A 21 -1.73 -23.74 2.04
C TRP A 21 -0.90 -22.46 1.81
N ARG A 22 0.06 -22.52 0.89
CA ARG A 22 0.98 -21.42 0.56
C ARG A 22 0.86 -20.98 -0.89
N LEU A 23 1.23 -19.73 -1.11
CA LEU A 23 1.32 -19.10 -2.42
C LEU A 23 2.67 -19.43 -3.09
N SER A 24 2.62 -19.80 -4.37
CA SER A 24 3.85 -19.98 -5.16
C SER A 24 4.56 -18.65 -5.45
N PRO A 25 5.88 -18.63 -5.68
CA PRO A 25 6.61 -17.42 -6.07
C PRO A 25 6.01 -16.63 -7.25
N PRO A 26 5.59 -17.24 -8.38
CA PRO A 26 4.97 -16.49 -9.47
C PRO A 26 3.60 -15.91 -9.10
N GLN A 27 2.82 -16.59 -8.23
CA GLN A 27 1.59 -16.02 -7.70
C GLN A 27 1.85 -14.82 -6.78
N LYS A 28 2.90 -14.87 -5.95
CA LYS A 28 3.34 -13.73 -5.13
C LYS A 28 3.72 -12.53 -6.00
N LEU A 29 4.47 -12.76 -7.09
CA LEU A 29 4.83 -11.71 -8.05
C LEU A 29 3.59 -11.08 -8.69
N ARG A 30 2.66 -11.90 -9.19
CA ARG A 30 1.41 -11.40 -9.80
C ARG A 30 0.57 -10.63 -8.78
N HIS A 31 0.56 -11.06 -7.52
CA HIS A 31 -0.16 -10.35 -6.48
C HIS A 31 0.43 -8.96 -6.19
N ARG A 32 1.76 -8.85 -6.06
CA ARG A 32 2.44 -7.55 -5.94
C ARG A 32 2.14 -6.63 -7.12
N ARG A 33 2.19 -7.16 -8.35
CA ARG A 33 1.84 -6.40 -9.56
C ARG A 33 0.39 -5.90 -9.53
N ARG A 34 -0.56 -6.71 -9.04
CA ARG A 34 -1.96 -6.29 -8.90
C ARG A 34 -2.13 -5.17 -7.88
N MET A 35 -1.47 -5.26 -6.72
CA MET A 35 -1.52 -4.20 -5.71
C MET A 35 -0.96 -2.89 -6.27
N ARG A 36 0.23 -2.92 -6.89
CA ARG A 36 0.82 -1.75 -7.56
C ARG A 36 -0.05 -1.19 -8.68
N ARG A 37 -0.73 -2.06 -9.44
CA ARG A 37 -1.66 -1.60 -10.49
C ARG A 37 -2.81 -0.81 -9.90
N VAL A 38 -3.39 -1.26 -8.78
CA VAL A 38 -4.44 -0.52 -8.07
C VAL A 38 -3.88 0.81 -7.56
N ASP A 39 -2.67 0.82 -7.00
CA ASP A 39 -2.02 2.05 -6.52
C ASP A 39 -1.83 3.07 -7.65
N ASN A 40 -1.36 2.61 -8.81
CA ASN A 40 -1.18 3.46 -10.00
C ASN A 40 -2.52 4.03 -10.50
N VAL A 41 -3.61 3.25 -10.48
CA VAL A 41 -4.93 3.74 -10.88
C VAL A 41 -5.39 4.86 -9.95
N VAL A 42 -5.23 4.69 -8.63
CA VAL A 42 -5.60 5.73 -7.66
C VAL A 42 -4.75 6.98 -7.84
N ALA A 43 -3.44 6.82 -8.06
CA ALA A 43 -2.54 7.96 -8.31
C ALA A 43 -2.91 8.73 -9.59
N VAL A 44 -3.22 8.03 -10.68
CA VAL A 44 -3.65 8.67 -11.94
C VAL A 44 -4.97 9.42 -11.76
N LEU A 45 -5.93 8.85 -11.03
CA LEU A 45 -7.20 9.52 -10.74
C LEU A 45 -7.00 10.78 -9.89
N ASP A 46 -6.16 10.72 -8.86
CA ASP A 46 -5.81 11.87 -8.01
C ASP A 46 -5.21 13.02 -8.83
N VAL A 47 -4.24 12.71 -9.72
CA VAL A 47 -3.61 13.71 -10.59
C VAL A 47 -4.59 14.28 -11.62
N ALA A 48 -5.42 13.43 -12.23
CA ALA A 48 -6.37 13.85 -13.25
C ALA A 48 -7.44 14.78 -12.69
N LEU A 49 -7.98 14.48 -11.50
CA LEU A 49 -9.00 15.31 -10.85
C LEU A 49 -8.45 16.68 -10.46
N LYS A 50 -7.24 16.72 -9.89
CA LYS A 50 -6.55 17.99 -9.55
C LYS A 50 -6.30 18.85 -10.79
N ARG A 51 -5.87 18.24 -11.89
CA ARG A 51 -5.69 18.94 -13.17
C ARG A 51 -7.01 19.48 -13.71
N GLN A 52 -8.09 18.70 -13.61
CA GLN A 52 -9.42 19.11 -14.05
C GLN A 52 -9.91 20.33 -13.25
N ALA A 53 -9.74 20.31 -11.93
CA ALA A 53 -10.10 21.44 -11.08
C ALA A 53 -9.27 22.70 -11.40
N ALA A 54 -7.97 22.56 -11.63
CA ALA A 54 -7.12 23.68 -12.06
C ALA A 54 -7.56 24.25 -13.42
N SER A 55 -7.93 23.39 -14.38
CA SER A 55 -8.44 23.83 -15.68
C SER A 55 -9.82 24.49 -15.60
N ALA A 56 -10.67 24.11 -14.65
CA ALA A 56 -11.99 24.71 -14.44
C ALA A 56 -11.91 26.06 -13.69
N ALA A 57 -10.87 26.27 -12.88
CA ALA A 57 -10.68 27.49 -12.11
C ALA A 57 -10.07 28.66 -12.92
N LEU A 58 -9.43 28.38 -14.07
CA LEU A 58 -8.94 29.43 -14.97
C LEU A 58 -10.10 30.00 -15.79
N PRO A 59 -10.48 31.28 -15.62
CA PRO A 59 -11.44 31.91 -16.51
C PRO A 59 -10.85 31.97 -17.92
N SER A 60 -11.60 31.51 -18.92
CA SER A 60 -11.21 31.54 -20.33
C SER A 60 -11.04 32.99 -20.81
N SER A 61 -9.84 33.55 -20.68
CA SER A 61 -9.45 34.77 -21.40
C SER A 61 -9.11 34.40 -22.85
N SER A 62 -10.15 34.17 -23.66
CA SER A 62 -10.02 34.11 -25.12
C SER A 62 -10.44 35.45 -25.73
N THR A 63 -9.46 36.34 -25.88
CA THR A 63 -9.49 37.44 -26.86
C THR A 63 -8.11 37.53 -27.52
N GLN A 64 -8.13 37.49 -28.85
CA GLN A 64 -7.10 37.85 -29.85
C GLN A 64 -6.11 36.78 -30.35
N SER A 65 -6.46 36.31 -31.54
CA SER A 65 -5.62 36.01 -32.69
C SER A 65 -4.50 37.03 -32.97
N SER A 66 -3.28 36.55 -33.24
CA SER A 66 -2.38 37.15 -34.24
C SER A 66 -1.35 36.13 -34.75
N ALA A 67 -1.03 36.28 -36.03
CA ALA A 67 -0.29 35.36 -36.88
C ALA A 67 1.24 35.43 -36.70
N GLY A 68 1.93 34.40 -37.21
CA GLY A 68 3.31 34.48 -37.67
C GLY A 68 4.35 33.78 -36.80
N ASN A 69 4.89 32.64 -37.28
CA ASN A 69 6.29 32.62 -37.68
C ASN A 69 6.65 31.37 -38.49
N SER A 70 7.23 31.65 -39.65
CA SER A 70 7.94 30.75 -40.55
C SER A 70 9.31 30.34 -39.99
N SER A 71 9.71 29.11 -40.33
CA SER A 71 11.08 28.63 -40.62
C SER A 71 12.23 28.87 -39.62
N ALA A 72 12.84 27.77 -39.14
CA ALA A 72 14.25 27.48 -39.37
C ALA A 72 14.66 26.12 -38.74
N ALA A 73 15.41 25.35 -39.51
CA ALA A 73 16.12 24.16 -39.07
C ALA A 73 17.24 24.50 -38.07
N SER A 74 17.52 23.58 -37.14
CA SER A 74 18.90 23.17 -36.83
C SER A 74 18.92 22.01 -35.82
N SER A 75 19.69 21.01 -36.22
CA SER A 75 20.17 19.87 -35.45
C SER A 75 20.85 20.26 -34.14
N SER A 76 20.68 19.45 -33.09
CA SER A 76 21.80 19.06 -32.23
C SER A 76 21.41 17.95 -31.25
N THR A 77 22.11 16.83 -31.40
CA THR A 77 22.28 15.79 -30.39
C THR A 77 23.12 16.31 -29.23
N PRO A 78 22.85 15.90 -27.98
CA PRO A 78 23.95 15.66 -27.04
C PRO A 78 23.78 14.27 -26.40
N VAL A 79 24.67 13.33 -26.68
CA VAL A 79 25.95 13.10 -25.96
C VAL A 79 25.74 12.60 -24.53
N ARG A 80 26.06 11.31 -24.41
CA ARG A 80 26.15 10.43 -23.25
C ARG A 80 27.19 10.94 -22.25
N SER A 81 26.80 11.12 -20.99
CA SER A 81 27.69 11.39 -19.87
C SER A 81 27.70 10.22 -18.88
N SER A 82 28.84 9.53 -18.83
CA SER A 82 29.20 8.51 -17.85
C SER A 82 29.69 9.18 -16.55
N PRO A 83 29.31 8.71 -15.36
CA PRO A 83 29.90 9.17 -14.11
C PRO A 83 31.18 8.39 -13.78
N THR A 84 32.28 9.13 -13.68
CA THR A 84 33.58 8.72 -13.14
C THR A 84 33.45 8.30 -11.67
N GLN A 85 33.86 7.08 -11.36
CA GLN A 85 33.84 6.50 -10.03
C GLN A 85 35.17 6.80 -9.33
N ASN A 86 35.17 7.76 -8.40
CA ASN A 86 36.36 8.10 -7.61
C ASN A 86 36.34 7.31 -6.30
N GLN A 87 37.29 6.40 -6.16
CA GLN A 87 37.59 5.71 -4.91
C GLN A 87 38.50 6.60 -4.07
N GLN A 88 38.20 6.76 -2.77
CA GLN A 88 39.26 6.85 -1.77
C GLN A 88 38.76 6.51 -0.36
N SER A 89 39.30 5.39 0.10
CA SER A 89 39.38 4.93 1.47
C SER A 89 40.22 5.87 2.34
N ARG A 90 39.77 6.18 3.56
CA ARG A 90 40.67 6.38 4.70
C ARG A 90 40.08 5.81 5.99
N LEU A 91 40.83 4.87 6.56
CA LEU A 91 40.68 4.26 7.87
C LEU A 91 41.27 5.20 8.93
N SER A 92 40.63 5.33 10.10
CA SER A 92 41.32 5.40 11.40
C SER A 92 40.33 5.45 12.57
N SER A 93 40.39 4.39 13.38
CA SER A 93 40.27 4.28 14.85
C SER A 93 39.68 5.44 15.67
N THR A 94 38.78 5.12 16.61
CA THR A 94 39.02 5.15 18.08
C THR A 94 37.73 4.74 18.83
N ALA A 95 37.81 3.73 19.71
CA ALA A 95 36.78 3.40 20.69
C ALA A 95 36.96 4.25 21.96
N PRO A 96 35.88 4.62 22.67
CA PRO A 96 35.61 3.89 23.92
C PRO A 96 34.12 3.73 24.27
N SER A 97 33.79 2.60 24.88
CA SER A 97 32.64 2.39 25.79
C SER A 97 33.23 2.31 27.22
N PRO A 98 32.51 2.37 28.37
CA PRO A 98 31.04 2.19 28.54
C PRO A 98 30.38 3.02 29.67
N GLN A 99 29.11 3.42 29.58
CA GLN A 99 28.28 3.68 30.78
C GLN A 99 26.79 3.36 30.55
N HIS A 100 26.27 2.38 31.28
CA HIS A 100 24.85 2.05 31.42
C HIS A 100 24.22 2.79 32.60
N PRO A 101 23.08 3.48 32.42
CA PRO A 101 22.15 3.76 33.51
C PRO A 101 21.12 2.64 33.64
N ARG A 102 20.87 2.19 34.88
CA ARG A 102 19.88 1.17 35.26
C ARG A 102 18.44 1.57 34.90
N PRO A 103 17.53 0.60 34.72
CA PRO A 103 16.11 0.86 34.59
C PRO A 103 15.48 0.96 35.99
N ASN A 104 15.08 2.16 36.40
CA ASN A 104 13.92 2.38 37.29
C ASN A 104 13.74 3.86 37.62
N ARG A 105 12.88 4.55 36.86
CA ARG A 105 11.99 5.58 37.40
C ARG A 105 10.92 5.92 36.37
N SER A 106 9.74 5.33 36.50
CA SER A 106 8.54 5.78 35.81
C SER A 106 7.98 7.01 36.55
N PRO A 107 7.86 8.19 35.93
CA PRO A 107 6.94 9.20 36.43
C PRO A 107 5.53 8.73 36.08
N ARG A 108 4.83 8.25 37.10
CA ARG A 108 3.39 7.99 37.10
C ARG A 108 2.66 9.33 37.02
N THR A 109 2.61 9.89 35.83
CA THR A 109 1.70 10.98 35.50
C THR A 109 1.00 10.54 34.22
N GLY A 110 -0.28 10.18 34.36
CA GLY A 110 -1.14 9.89 33.22
C GLY A 110 -1.32 11.14 32.39
N ALA A 111 -0.36 11.41 31.52
CA ALA A 111 -0.60 12.20 30.32
C ALA A 111 -1.42 11.30 29.41
N THR A 112 -2.74 11.36 29.58
CA THR A 112 -3.68 10.87 28.56
C THR A 112 -3.41 11.69 27.32
N LEU A 113 -2.49 11.22 26.47
CA LEU A 113 -2.46 11.64 25.08
C LEU A 113 -3.85 11.31 24.54
N PRO A 114 -4.58 12.28 23.93
CA PRO A 114 -5.83 11.95 23.29
C PRO A 114 -5.51 10.94 22.20
N ILE A 115 -5.88 9.68 22.40
CA ILE A 115 -6.10 8.73 21.31
C ILE A 115 -7.36 9.24 20.61
N SER A 116 -7.21 10.34 19.89
CA SER A 116 -8.09 10.68 18.80
C SER A 116 -7.40 10.10 17.57
N PRO A 117 -7.92 9.04 16.94
CA PRO A 117 -7.65 8.89 15.53
C PRO A 117 -8.34 10.07 14.88
N GLN A 118 -7.62 11.19 14.72
CA GLN A 118 -8.02 12.26 13.82
C GLN A 118 -7.98 11.68 12.41
N THR A 119 -9.00 10.90 12.09
CA THR A 119 -9.36 10.59 10.72
C THR A 119 -9.91 11.90 10.20
N HIS A 120 -9.06 12.68 9.53
CA HIS A 120 -9.49 13.83 8.75
C HIS A 120 -10.37 13.30 7.61
N THR A 121 -11.62 12.97 7.94
CA THR A 121 -12.63 12.57 6.96
C THR A 121 -13.11 13.85 6.32
N LEU A 122 -12.40 14.25 5.27
CA LEU A 122 -12.74 15.43 4.49
C LEU A 122 -14.22 15.36 4.10
N THR A 123 -14.93 16.46 4.36
CA THR A 123 -16.31 16.60 3.92
C THR A 123 -16.33 16.64 2.39
N ALA A 124 -17.45 16.26 1.77
CA ALA A 124 -17.53 16.24 0.31
C ALA A 124 -17.32 17.65 -0.30
N ALA A 125 -17.62 18.72 0.44
CA ALA A 125 -17.40 20.08 0.02
C ALA A 125 -15.90 20.45 0.03
N GLU A 126 -15.16 20.03 1.05
CA GLU A 126 -13.70 20.24 1.15
C GLU A 126 -12.97 19.50 0.03
N ALA A 127 -13.28 18.22 -0.19
CA ALA A 127 -12.67 17.44 -1.28
C ALA A 127 -12.90 18.11 -2.66
N ARG A 128 -14.10 18.68 -2.90
CA ARG A 128 -14.39 19.41 -4.15
C ARG A 128 -13.58 20.70 -4.28
N ARG A 129 -13.38 21.45 -3.20
CA ARG A 129 -12.52 22.65 -3.21
C ARG A 129 -11.08 22.30 -3.56
N GLU A 130 -10.61 21.16 -3.09
CA GLU A 130 -9.28 20.62 -3.38
C GLU A 130 -9.19 19.92 -4.76
N GLY A 131 -10.30 19.85 -5.51
CA GLY A 131 -10.33 19.20 -6.82
C GLY A 131 -10.14 17.69 -6.75
N THR A 132 -10.57 17.04 -5.68
CA THR A 132 -10.45 15.59 -5.44
C THR A 132 -11.81 14.99 -5.02
N ILE A 133 -11.88 13.67 -4.85
CA ILE A 133 -13.08 12.95 -4.38
C ILE A 133 -12.80 12.37 -3.00
N LYS A 134 -13.75 12.53 -2.07
CA LYS A 134 -13.71 11.99 -0.70
C LYS A 134 -13.30 10.52 -0.62
N LEU A 135 -13.74 9.69 -1.57
CA LEU A 135 -13.42 8.27 -1.64
C LEU A 135 -11.93 8.01 -1.90
N ILE A 136 -11.28 8.84 -2.71
CA ILE A 136 -9.84 8.71 -3.04
C ILE A 136 -9.00 9.13 -1.83
N GLU A 137 -9.36 10.22 -1.17
CA GLU A 137 -8.68 10.66 0.06
C GLU A 137 -8.81 9.63 1.16
N ARG A 138 -10.04 9.16 1.42
CA ARG A 138 -10.28 8.06 2.36
C ARG A 138 -9.46 6.83 1.99
N TRP A 139 -9.43 6.45 0.71
CA TRP A 139 -8.64 5.30 0.26
C TRP A 139 -7.16 5.49 0.58
N LYS A 140 -6.59 6.68 0.37
CA LYS A 140 -5.17 6.96 0.66
C LYS A 140 -4.86 6.90 2.16
N VAL A 141 -5.82 7.24 3.01
CA VAL A 141 -5.68 7.13 4.48
C VAL A 141 -5.80 5.67 4.94
N ASP A 142 -6.83 4.97 4.45
CA ASP A 142 -7.17 3.63 4.92
C ASP A 142 -6.27 2.54 4.29
N MET A 143 -5.85 2.70 3.02
CA MET A 143 -5.20 1.63 2.26
C MET A 143 -3.69 1.86 2.08
N PRO A 144 -2.82 1.08 2.76
CA PRO A 144 -1.37 1.21 2.62
C PRO A 144 -0.91 0.78 1.22
N THR A 145 0.18 1.37 0.71
CA THR A 145 0.72 1.02 -0.61
C THR A 145 1.48 -0.32 -0.59
N GLU A 146 1.68 -0.95 -1.76
CA GLU A 146 2.44 -2.21 -1.82
C GLU A 146 3.83 -2.17 -1.16
N PRO A 147 4.66 -1.13 -1.32
CA PRO A 147 5.96 -1.08 -0.66
C PRO A 147 5.87 -0.90 0.86
N GLU A 148 4.88 -0.17 1.37
CA GLU A 148 4.67 0.07 2.80
C GLU A 148 4.20 -1.19 3.55
N MET A 149 3.46 -2.06 2.87
CA MET A 149 2.94 -3.28 3.49
C MET A 149 4.04 -4.28 3.85
N LEU A 150 3.89 -4.94 5.01
CA LEU A 150 4.76 -6.06 5.39
C LEU A 150 4.55 -7.27 4.46
N PRO A 151 5.59 -8.06 4.15
CA PRO A 151 5.44 -9.28 3.35
C PRO A 151 4.41 -10.26 3.92
N ARG A 152 4.21 -10.29 5.24
CA ARG A 152 3.19 -11.14 5.89
C ARG A 152 1.78 -10.73 5.46
N ASP A 153 1.47 -9.44 5.53
CA ASP A 153 0.14 -8.93 5.19
C ASP A 153 -0.12 -8.90 3.67
N LYS A 154 0.95 -8.91 2.85
CA LYS A 154 0.81 -9.11 1.39
C LYS A 154 0.28 -10.48 1.03
N TYR A 155 0.64 -11.55 1.75
CA TYR A 155 0.32 -12.92 1.31
C TYR A 155 -0.64 -13.66 2.24
N THR A 156 -0.93 -13.08 3.40
CA THR A 156 -1.81 -13.66 4.41
C THR A 156 -2.80 -12.62 4.91
N MET A 157 -3.96 -13.08 5.33
CA MET A 157 -5.02 -12.28 5.90
C MET A 157 -5.48 -12.89 7.21
N PHE A 158 -6.14 -12.08 8.03
CA PHE A 158 -6.73 -12.55 9.28
C PHE A 158 -7.82 -13.61 9.03
N ASP A 159 -7.80 -14.69 9.83
CA ASP A 159 -8.91 -15.63 9.94
C ASP A 159 -9.07 -16.07 11.39
N ARG A 160 -10.20 -15.67 12.00
CA ARG A 160 -10.55 -16.00 13.39
C ARG A 160 -10.50 -17.50 13.70
N LYS A 161 -10.77 -18.36 12.72
CA LYS A 161 -10.87 -19.82 12.92
C LYS A 161 -9.54 -20.56 12.68
N ALA A 162 -8.51 -19.89 12.17
CA ALA A 162 -7.19 -20.49 11.97
C ALA A 162 -6.38 -20.47 13.27
N LYS A 163 -5.57 -21.51 13.51
CA LYS A 163 -4.77 -21.65 14.75
C LYS A 163 -3.86 -20.46 15.05
N GLU A 164 -3.30 -19.83 14.02
CA GLU A 164 -2.42 -18.67 14.12
C GLU A 164 -3.12 -17.37 13.68
N TYR A 165 -4.45 -17.37 13.62
CA TYR A 165 -5.26 -16.25 13.14
C TYR A 165 -4.91 -15.77 11.72
N ARG A 166 -4.25 -16.60 10.91
CA ARG A 166 -3.79 -16.27 9.56
C ARG A 166 -4.19 -17.34 8.56
N LYS A 167 -4.58 -16.89 7.36
CA LYS A 167 -4.79 -17.72 6.18
C LYS A 167 -4.13 -17.09 4.96
N GLY A 168 -3.75 -17.92 3.98
CA GLY A 168 -3.26 -17.42 2.69
C GLY A 168 -4.33 -16.62 1.95
N VAL A 169 -3.96 -15.46 1.41
CA VAL A 169 -4.89 -14.55 0.71
C VAL A 169 -5.57 -15.22 -0.51
N HIS A 170 -4.93 -16.22 -1.12
CA HIS A 170 -5.49 -16.97 -2.24
C HIS A 170 -6.64 -17.91 -1.89
N LYS A 171 -6.92 -18.10 -0.60
CA LYS A 171 -8.12 -18.80 -0.14
C LYS A 171 -9.34 -17.87 -0.06
N LEU A 172 -9.17 -16.55 -0.23
CA LEU A 172 -10.28 -15.61 -0.31
C LEU A 172 -11.05 -15.78 -1.65
N PRO A 173 -12.39 -15.87 -1.63
CA PRO A 173 -13.17 -15.86 -2.85
C PRO A 173 -12.86 -14.62 -3.69
N LYS A 174 -12.54 -14.83 -4.97
CA LYS A 174 -12.20 -13.76 -5.93
C LYS A 174 -11.04 -12.85 -5.46
N TRP A 175 -10.07 -13.39 -4.71
CA TRP A 175 -8.90 -12.66 -4.20
C TRP A 175 -8.06 -11.90 -5.24
N THR A 176 -8.18 -12.23 -6.52
CA THR A 176 -7.50 -11.51 -7.59
C THR A 176 -8.17 -10.19 -7.97
N ARG A 177 -9.43 -9.99 -7.57
CA ARG A 177 -10.24 -8.80 -7.85
C ARG A 177 -10.53 -7.99 -6.59
N VAL A 178 -10.66 -8.67 -5.45
CA VAL A 178 -10.90 -8.02 -4.14
C VAL A 178 -9.59 -7.45 -3.58
N SER A 179 -9.63 -6.20 -3.11
CA SER A 179 -8.51 -5.53 -2.46
C SER A 179 -8.54 -5.71 -0.94
N GLN A 180 -7.84 -6.73 -0.44
CA GLN A 180 -7.60 -6.93 1.00
C GLN A 180 -6.18 -6.45 1.35
N ARG A 181 -6.06 -5.42 2.19
CA ARG A 181 -4.76 -4.88 2.65
C ARG A 181 -4.65 -4.71 4.16
N LEU A 182 -5.78 -4.49 4.83
CA LEU A 182 -5.84 -4.29 6.27
C LEU A 182 -6.12 -5.59 7.00
N ASN A 183 -5.41 -5.78 8.12
CA ASN A 183 -5.65 -6.82 9.11
C ASN A 183 -5.86 -6.14 10.47
N PRO A 184 -6.66 -6.72 11.38
CA PRO A 184 -6.84 -6.17 12.72
C PRO A 184 -5.49 -6.13 13.47
N PRO A 185 -5.21 -5.05 14.22
CA PRO A 185 -3.96 -4.90 14.94
C PRO A 185 -3.83 -5.99 16.03
N GLY A 186 -2.61 -6.49 16.23
CA GLY A 186 -2.30 -7.53 17.22
C GLY A 186 -2.51 -8.97 16.76
N PHE A 187 -2.95 -9.19 15.52
CA PHE A 187 -3.13 -10.52 14.92
C PHE A 187 -2.25 -10.73 13.70
#